data_AF-A0A5C7YSF6-F1
#
_entry.id   AF-A0A5C7YSF6-F1
#
_cell.length_a   1.000
_cell.length_b   1.000
_cell.length_c   1.000
_cell.angle_alpha   90.00
_cell.angle_beta   90.00
_cell.angle_gamma   90.00
#
_symmetry.space_group_name_H-M   'P 1'
#
loop_
_entity.id
_entity.type
_entity.pdbx_description
1 polymer ?
#
loop_
_entity_poly.entity_id
_entity_poly.type
_entity_poly.pdbx_seq_one_letter_code
_entity_poly.pdbx_strand_id
1 'polypeptide(L)'
;ILHRLLQALFDNGVGFVTTSNFMPDGLYPNGLHRDRILPAIALLNAKMEVLSVDNGTDYRRRTLEMLDLYKTPLTPAVQAEMDQAFTRLASGADEDPVLHIEAREIRAKRRAGGVIWFDFRTLCGGPRSQNDYLEIASQFHTLLLSDVPEMPVKLASEARRFTWLVDVLYDRRVKLIVSAEVAPERLYTEGPLSHEFPRTVSRLNEMQSAEFLALEHRTVDTQLT
;
A
#
# COMPACT_ATOMS: atom_id res chain seq x y z
N ILE A 1 -14.55 7.81 31.16
CA ILE A 1 -15.60 6.81 30.86
C ILE A 1 -14.96 5.47 30.51
N LEU A 2 -14.05 5.41 29.52
CA LEU A 2 -13.37 4.18 29.08
C LEU A 2 -12.72 3.38 30.22
N HIS A 3 -11.92 4.02 31.08
CA HIS A 3 -11.30 3.34 32.23
C HIS A 3 -12.33 2.67 33.16
N ARG A 4 -13.42 3.38 33.51
CA ARG A 4 -14.47 2.85 34.39
C ARG A 4 -15.21 1.67 33.76
N LEU A 5 -15.41 1.70 32.44
CA LEU A 5 -16.02 0.60 31.69
C LEU A 5 -15.11 -0.63 31.71
N LEU A 6 -13.83 -0.47 31.35
CA LEU A 6 -12.86 -1.56 31.34
C LEU A 6 -12.71 -2.18 32.74
N GLN A 7 -12.60 -1.34 33.78
CA GLN A 7 -12.52 -1.80 35.16
C GLN A 7 -13.75 -2.64 35.54
N ALA A 8 -14.96 -2.15 35.27
CA ALA A 8 -16.18 -2.89 35.58
C ALA A 8 -16.26 -4.24 34.84
N LEU A 9 -15.81 -4.28 33.58
CA LEU A 9 -15.78 -5.52 32.80
C LEU A 9 -14.78 -6.54 33.38
N PHE A 10 -13.58 -6.09 33.77
CA PHE A 10 -12.62 -6.95 34.47
C PHE A 10 -13.15 -7.45 35.82
N ASP A 11 -13.80 -6.58 36.60
CA ASP A 11 -14.38 -6.92 37.91
C ASP A 11 -15.50 -7.97 37.80
N ASN A 12 -16.17 -8.05 36.64
CA ASN A 12 -17.20 -9.06 36.33
C ASN A 12 -16.65 -10.31 35.61
N GLY A 13 -15.33 -10.47 35.52
CA GLY A 13 -14.71 -11.65 34.93
C GLY A 13 -14.86 -11.77 33.41
N VAL A 14 -15.10 -10.65 32.71
CA VAL A 14 -15.18 -10.64 31.24
C VAL A 14 -13.78 -10.82 30.66
N GLY A 15 -13.61 -11.85 29.83
CA GLY A 15 -12.38 -12.09 29.09
C GLY A 15 -12.24 -11.10 27.92
N PHE A 16 -11.05 -10.52 27.76
CA PHE A 16 -10.74 -9.59 26.68
C PHE A 16 -9.77 -10.22 25.68
N VAL A 17 -10.13 -10.15 24.40
CA VAL A 17 -9.23 -10.33 23.28
C VAL A 17 -9.39 -9.11 22.40
N THR A 18 -8.32 -8.36 22.21
CA THR A 18 -8.31 -7.13 21.42
C THR A 18 -7.07 -7.09 20.55
N THR A 19 -7.21 -6.63 19.32
CA THR A 19 -6.10 -6.42 18.39
C THR A 19 -5.93 -4.92 18.18
N SER A 20 -4.69 -4.47 18.11
CA SER A 20 -4.33 -3.06 17.95
C SER A 20 -3.07 -2.96 17.10
N ASN A 21 -3.03 -1.97 16.21
CA ASN A 21 -1.83 -1.63 15.43
C ASN A 21 -0.81 -0.83 16.26
N PHE A 22 -1.18 -0.44 17.49
CA PHE A 22 -0.32 0.26 18.43
C PHE A 22 -0.14 -0.57 19.70
N MET A 23 1.08 -0.54 20.25
CA MET A 23 1.30 -0.94 21.64
C MET A 23 0.36 -0.13 22.57
N PRO A 24 -0.08 -0.67 23.71
CA PRO A 24 -1.00 0.04 24.59
C PRO A 24 -0.56 1.48 24.95
N ASP A 25 0.74 1.68 25.17
CA ASP A 25 1.30 3.01 25.46
C ASP A 25 1.21 4.00 24.29
N GLY A 26 1.19 3.48 23.07
CA GLY A 26 1.02 4.22 21.82
C GLY A 26 -0.44 4.49 21.45
N LEU A 27 -1.41 4.03 22.25
CA LEU A 27 -2.82 4.27 21.95
C LEU A 27 -3.16 5.77 22.02
N TYR A 28 -3.92 6.21 21.01
CA TYR A 28 -4.44 7.58 20.86
C TYR A 28 -3.34 8.67 20.96
N PRO A 29 -2.33 8.63 20.08
CA PRO A 29 -1.27 9.64 20.08
C PRO A 29 -1.89 11.00 19.72
N ASN A 30 -1.52 12.06 20.45
CA ASN A 30 -1.98 13.44 20.24
C ASN A 30 -3.50 13.67 20.29
N GLY A 31 -4.28 12.72 20.79
CA GLY A 31 -5.72 12.86 20.83
C GLY A 31 -6.22 13.86 21.90
N LEU A 32 -7.36 14.49 21.61
CA LEU A 32 -7.98 15.46 22.51
C LEU A 32 -8.33 14.81 23.86
N HIS A 33 -7.83 15.39 24.95
CA HIS A 33 -7.95 14.83 26.31
C HIS A 33 -7.31 13.45 26.53
N ARG A 34 -6.13 13.20 25.94
CA ARG A 34 -5.34 11.96 26.14
C ARG A 34 -5.12 11.61 27.61
N ASP A 35 -5.03 12.61 28.48
CA ASP A 35 -4.97 12.47 29.94
C ASP A 35 -6.09 11.58 30.51
N ARG A 36 -7.29 11.61 29.91
CA ARG A 36 -8.44 10.81 30.33
C ARG A 36 -8.35 9.33 29.92
N ILE A 37 -7.46 9.00 28.99
CA ILE A 37 -7.23 7.65 28.45
C ILE A 37 -6.02 6.98 29.13
N LEU A 38 -5.08 7.75 29.68
CA LEU A 38 -3.93 7.22 30.41
C LEU A 38 -4.31 6.19 31.50
N PRO A 39 -5.36 6.38 32.31
CA PRO A 39 -5.77 5.36 33.30
C PRO A 39 -6.29 4.08 32.66
N ALA A 40 -6.88 4.16 31.46
CA ALA A 40 -7.30 2.98 30.71
C ALA A 40 -6.08 2.23 30.15
N ILE A 41 -5.09 2.95 29.59
CA ILE A 41 -3.82 2.37 29.12
C ILE A 41 -3.09 1.65 30.26
N ALA A 42 -2.96 2.31 31.41
CA ALA A 42 -2.35 1.71 32.59
C ALA A 42 -3.07 0.42 33.04
N LEU A 43 -4.41 0.41 32.98
CA LEU A 43 -5.21 -0.76 33.30
C LEU A 43 -5.01 -1.90 32.29
N LEU A 44 -4.94 -1.60 30.98
CA LEU A 44 -4.64 -2.58 29.94
C LEU A 44 -3.26 -3.20 30.17
N ASN A 45 -2.22 -2.40 30.39
CA ASN A 45 -0.87 -2.89 30.67
C ASN A 45 -0.79 -3.74 31.96
N ALA A 46 -1.61 -3.42 32.98
CA ALA A 46 -1.60 -4.15 34.25
C ALA A 46 -2.40 -5.47 34.21
N LYS A 47 -3.39 -5.59 33.32
CA LYS A 47 -4.36 -6.71 33.33
C LYS A 47 -4.32 -7.58 32.09
N MET A 48 -3.69 -7.13 31.00
CA MET A 48 -3.61 -7.86 29.74
C MET A 48 -2.19 -8.25 29.42
N GLU A 49 -2.04 -9.45 28.85
CA GLU A 49 -0.78 -9.86 28.23
C GLU A 49 -0.73 -9.27 26.82
N VAL A 50 0.27 -8.43 26.58
CA VAL A 50 0.52 -7.88 25.25
C VAL A 50 1.31 -8.90 24.44
N LEU A 51 0.60 -9.64 23.60
CA LEU A 51 1.22 -10.51 22.62
C LEU A 51 1.55 -9.68 21.37
N SER A 52 2.84 -9.44 21.14
CA SER A 52 3.30 -8.93 19.84
C SER A 52 3.11 -10.04 18.81
N VAL A 53 2.13 -9.86 17.91
CA VAL A 53 1.93 -10.77 16.77
C VAL A 53 3.06 -10.59 15.73
N ASP A 54 3.89 -9.55 15.87
CA ASP A 54 4.85 -9.08 14.85
C ASP A 54 6.34 -9.17 15.24
N ASN A 55 6.71 -9.90 16.31
CA ASN A 55 8.13 -10.06 16.67
C ASN A 55 8.87 -11.13 15.83
N GLY A 56 9.09 -10.87 14.53
CA GLY A 56 10.27 -11.40 13.83
C GLY A 56 10.07 -12.08 12.48
N THR A 57 8.85 -12.11 11.94
CA THR A 57 8.64 -12.46 10.54
C THR A 57 7.61 -11.52 9.95
N ASP A 58 8.06 -10.48 9.26
CA ASP A 58 7.20 -9.76 8.33
C ASP A 58 6.84 -10.74 7.20
N TYR A 59 5.75 -11.48 7.40
CA TYR A 59 5.26 -12.48 6.45
C TYR A 59 4.95 -11.83 5.11
N ARG A 60 4.53 -10.56 5.10
CA ARG A 60 4.31 -9.78 3.88
C ARG A 60 5.63 -9.54 3.16
N ARG A 61 6.68 -9.11 3.85
CA ARG A 61 8.03 -8.96 3.26
C ARG A 61 8.55 -10.28 2.72
N ARG A 62 8.45 -11.38 3.48
CA ARG A 62 8.85 -12.70 2.99
C ARG A 62 8.05 -13.12 1.78
N THR A 63 6.73 -12.87 1.77
CA THR A 63 5.89 -13.10 0.59
C THR A 63 6.39 -12.28 -0.59
N LEU A 64 6.68 -10.99 -0.43
CA LEU A 64 7.20 -10.13 -1.51
C LEU A 64 8.57 -10.60 -2.04
N GLU A 65 9.49 -11.02 -1.16
CA GLU A 65 10.80 -11.56 -1.55
C GLU A 65 10.68 -12.88 -2.34
N MET A 66 9.59 -13.63 -2.17
CA MET A 66 9.30 -14.86 -2.92
C MET A 66 8.52 -14.61 -4.22
N LEU A 67 8.01 -13.40 -4.44
CA LEU A 67 7.25 -13.04 -5.64
C LEU A 67 8.18 -12.44 -6.68
N ASP A 68 7.97 -12.82 -7.93
CA ASP A 68 8.41 -12.00 -9.05
C ASP A 68 7.51 -10.75 -9.13
N LEU A 69 8.11 -9.57 -8.92
CA LEU A 69 7.40 -8.29 -8.79
C LEU A 69 7.23 -7.57 -10.14
N TYR A 70 7.94 -7.98 -11.19
CA TYR A 70 7.75 -7.44 -12.54
C TYR A 70 7.57 -8.56 -13.55
N LYS A 71 6.34 -8.73 -14.02
CA LYS A 71 5.92 -9.87 -14.85
C LYS A 71 5.76 -9.47 -16.30
N THR A 72 6.42 -10.19 -17.19
CA THR A 72 6.34 -10.00 -18.64
C THR A 72 6.61 -11.32 -19.36
N PRO A 73 6.00 -11.60 -20.52
CA PRO A 73 4.97 -10.79 -21.20
C PRO A 73 3.56 -11.03 -20.62
N LEU A 74 2.61 -10.17 -20.99
CA LEU A 74 1.19 -10.36 -20.63
C LEU A 74 0.65 -11.67 -21.20
N THR A 75 0.33 -12.60 -20.30
CA THR A 75 -0.26 -13.90 -20.63
C THR A 75 -1.33 -14.25 -19.60
N PRO A 76 -2.25 -15.19 -19.90
CA PRO A 76 -3.20 -15.69 -18.91
C PRO A 76 -2.52 -16.26 -17.64
N ALA A 77 -1.32 -16.83 -17.78
CA ALA A 77 -0.53 -17.31 -16.65
C ALA A 77 -0.09 -16.15 -15.74
N VAL A 78 0.42 -15.06 -16.32
CA VAL A 78 0.78 -13.83 -15.58
C VAL A 78 -0.43 -13.22 -14.89
N GLN A 79 -1.61 -13.23 -15.52
CA GLN A 79 -2.84 -12.77 -14.86
C GLN A 79 -3.18 -13.62 -13.63
N ALA A 80 -3.08 -14.94 -13.72
CA ALA A 80 -3.28 -15.83 -12.57
C ALA A 80 -2.23 -15.60 -11.47
N GLU A 81 -0.97 -15.33 -11.84
CA GLU A 81 0.07 -14.98 -10.87
C GLU A 81 -0.21 -13.66 -10.16
N MET A 82 -0.75 -12.65 -10.84
CA MET A 82 -1.17 -11.38 -10.24
C MET A 82 -2.30 -11.61 -9.21
N ASP A 83 -3.30 -12.41 -9.55
CA ASP A 83 -4.39 -12.79 -8.64
C ASP A 83 -3.88 -13.54 -7.40
N GLN A 84 -2.94 -14.47 -7.59
CA GLN A 84 -2.31 -15.17 -6.48
C GLN A 84 -1.46 -14.24 -5.61
N ALA A 85 -0.71 -13.33 -6.23
CA ALA A 85 0.09 -12.34 -5.51
C ALA A 85 -0.82 -11.46 -4.64
N PHE A 86 -1.92 -10.95 -5.20
CA PHE A 86 -2.91 -10.18 -4.45
C PHE A 86 -3.44 -10.98 -3.26
N THR A 87 -3.88 -12.23 -3.50
CA THR A 87 -4.48 -13.09 -2.48
C THR A 87 -3.51 -13.42 -1.34
N ARG A 88 -2.21 -13.58 -1.63
CA ARG A 88 -1.18 -13.81 -0.60
C ARG A 88 -0.87 -12.58 0.25
N LEU A 89 -1.06 -11.38 -0.31
CA LEU A 89 -0.72 -10.11 0.34
C LEU A 89 -1.92 -9.48 1.07
N ALA A 90 -3.13 -9.75 0.60
CA ALA A 90 -4.38 -9.27 1.17
C ALA A 90 -4.55 -9.74 2.63
N SER A 91 -4.96 -8.82 3.50
CA SER A 91 -5.13 -9.09 4.93
C SER A 91 -6.59 -9.42 5.31
N GLY A 92 -7.37 -9.99 4.38
CA GLY A 92 -8.79 -10.25 4.57
C GLY A 92 -9.54 -10.46 3.26
N ALA A 93 -10.87 -10.39 3.34
CA ALA A 93 -11.75 -10.43 2.18
C ALA A 93 -11.65 -9.13 1.36
N ASP A 94 -12.03 -9.22 0.09
CA ASP A 94 -12.13 -8.06 -0.79
C ASP A 94 -13.16 -7.05 -0.24
N GLU A 95 -12.78 -5.77 -0.27
CA GLU A 95 -13.62 -4.64 0.13
C GLU A 95 -14.20 -3.93 -1.10
N ASP A 96 -15.10 -2.96 -0.91
CA ASP A 96 -15.73 -2.20 -2.01
C ASP A 96 -14.67 -1.56 -2.93
N PRO A 97 -14.50 -1.98 -4.18
CA PRO A 97 -13.41 -1.51 -5.04
C PRO A 97 -13.48 -0.03 -5.40
N VAL A 98 -14.56 0.68 -5.08
CA VAL A 98 -14.71 2.11 -5.37
C VAL A 98 -13.98 2.95 -4.32
N LEU A 99 -13.07 3.81 -4.79
CA LEU A 99 -12.39 4.80 -3.97
C LEU A 99 -12.75 6.21 -4.42
N HIS A 100 -12.82 7.10 -3.44
CA HIS A 100 -12.88 8.53 -3.65
C HIS A 100 -11.47 9.05 -3.42
N ILE A 101 -10.81 9.44 -4.51
CA ILE A 101 -9.48 10.05 -4.49
C ILE A 101 -9.69 11.51 -4.91
N GLU A 102 -9.37 12.43 -4.00
CA GLU A 102 -9.73 13.84 -4.07
C GLU A 102 -11.25 14.00 -4.33
N ALA A 103 -11.64 14.68 -5.41
CA ALA A 103 -13.03 14.86 -5.80
C ALA A 103 -13.51 13.85 -6.87
N ARG A 104 -12.82 12.70 -7.03
CA ARG A 104 -13.04 11.79 -8.16
C ARG A 104 -13.14 10.34 -7.72
N GLU A 105 -14.08 9.65 -8.35
CA GLU A 105 -14.18 8.21 -8.22
C GLU A 105 -13.10 7.48 -9.03
N ILE A 106 -12.54 6.42 -8.47
CA ILE A 106 -11.70 5.44 -9.17
C ILE A 106 -12.06 4.04 -8.70
N ARG A 107 -12.16 3.09 -9.63
CA ARG A 107 -12.54 1.71 -9.34
C ARG A 107 -11.32 0.79 -9.43
N ALA A 108 -10.90 0.22 -8.31
CA ALA A 108 -9.90 -0.84 -8.28
C ALA A 108 -10.45 -2.13 -8.90
N LYS A 109 -9.57 -3.00 -9.40
CA LYS A 109 -9.93 -4.40 -9.71
C LYS A 109 -10.28 -5.13 -8.41
N ARG A 110 -9.41 -4.98 -7.41
CA ARG A 110 -9.54 -5.58 -6.07
C ARG A 110 -8.86 -4.66 -5.05
N ARG A 111 -9.40 -4.61 -3.82
CA ARG A 111 -8.71 -4.00 -2.67
C ARG A 111 -9.05 -4.77 -1.40
N ALA A 112 -8.09 -4.89 -0.50
CA ALA A 112 -8.25 -5.57 0.79
C ALA A 112 -7.18 -5.07 1.76
N GLY A 113 -7.61 -4.43 2.85
CA GLY A 113 -6.72 -3.77 3.80
C GLY A 113 -5.79 -2.76 3.11
N GLY A 114 -4.49 -2.86 3.38
CA GLY A 114 -3.46 -2.00 2.81
C GLY A 114 -2.96 -2.40 1.41
N VAL A 115 -3.66 -3.29 0.71
CA VAL A 115 -3.32 -3.76 -0.65
C VAL A 115 -4.39 -3.34 -1.65
N ILE A 116 -3.94 -2.78 -2.79
CA ILE A 116 -4.83 -2.35 -3.87
C ILE A 116 -4.34 -2.81 -5.23
N TRP A 117 -5.26 -3.10 -6.14
CA TRP A 117 -4.95 -3.51 -7.50
C TRP A 117 -5.75 -2.70 -8.54
N PHE A 118 -5.05 -2.07 -9.48
CA PHE A 118 -5.62 -1.43 -10.67
C PHE A 118 -5.09 -2.04 -11.97
N ASP A 119 -5.85 -1.91 -13.06
CA ASP A 119 -5.27 -1.99 -14.41
C ASP A 119 -4.65 -0.64 -14.82
N PHE A 120 -3.71 -0.68 -15.77
CA PHE A 120 -3.00 0.50 -16.25
C PHE A 120 -3.92 1.57 -16.82
N ARG A 121 -4.98 1.19 -17.56
CA ARG A 121 -5.89 2.16 -18.19
C ARG A 121 -6.65 2.95 -17.13
N THR A 122 -7.08 2.30 -16.06
CA THR A 122 -7.78 2.95 -14.95
C THR A 122 -6.89 3.96 -14.24
N LEU A 123 -5.63 3.61 -13.98
CA LEU A 123 -4.73 4.42 -13.15
C LEU A 123 -3.95 5.48 -13.95
N CYS A 124 -3.62 5.20 -15.21
CA CYS A 124 -2.80 6.05 -16.08
C CYS A 124 -3.52 6.54 -17.34
N GLY A 125 -4.71 6.03 -17.69
CA GLY A 125 -5.47 6.48 -18.87
C GLY A 125 -6.40 7.68 -18.61
N GLY A 126 -6.84 7.86 -17.38
CA GLY A 126 -7.70 8.99 -16.97
C GLY A 126 -6.93 10.29 -16.68
N PRO A 127 -7.63 11.38 -16.34
CA PRO A 127 -7.03 12.69 -16.06
C PRO A 127 -6.35 12.76 -14.68
N ARG A 128 -5.56 11.76 -14.28
CA ARG A 128 -4.94 11.71 -12.96
C ARG A 128 -3.77 12.69 -12.79
N SER A 129 -3.62 13.18 -11.58
CA SER A 129 -2.57 14.08 -11.13
C SER A 129 -1.64 13.38 -10.15
N GLN A 130 -0.52 14.03 -9.84
CA GLN A 130 0.41 13.53 -8.83
C GLN A 130 -0.24 13.43 -7.43
N ASN A 131 -1.18 14.34 -7.10
CA ASN A 131 -1.90 14.31 -5.82
C ASN A 131 -2.78 13.07 -5.68
N ASP A 132 -3.43 12.62 -6.77
CA ASP A 132 -4.19 11.38 -6.76
C ASP A 132 -3.29 10.19 -6.34
N TYR A 133 -2.06 10.14 -6.84
CA TYR A 133 -1.12 9.08 -6.49
C TYR A 133 -0.57 9.22 -5.07
N LEU A 134 -0.39 10.44 -4.56
CA LEU A 134 0.04 10.67 -3.19
C LEU A 134 -1.01 10.20 -2.18
N GLU A 135 -2.29 10.42 -2.49
CA GLU A 135 -3.40 9.94 -1.68
C GLU A 135 -3.48 8.41 -1.71
N ILE A 136 -3.40 7.78 -2.88
CA ILE A 136 -3.34 6.31 -3.00
C ILE A 136 -2.17 5.76 -2.18
N ALA A 137 -0.98 6.34 -2.32
CA ALA A 137 0.20 5.91 -1.58
C ALA A 137 0.10 6.16 -0.06
N SER A 138 -0.77 7.06 0.40
CA SER A 138 -1.00 7.25 1.84
C SER A 138 -1.88 6.16 2.45
N GLN A 139 -2.77 5.57 1.64
CA GLN A 139 -3.75 4.58 2.09
C GLN A 139 -3.25 3.13 1.92
N PHE A 140 -2.39 2.86 0.95
CA PHE A 140 -1.97 1.51 0.58
C PHE A 140 -0.46 1.34 0.65
N HIS A 141 0.01 0.33 1.39
CA HIS A 141 1.42 -0.01 1.49
C HIS A 141 1.90 -0.88 0.32
N THR A 142 0.96 -1.51 -0.42
CA THR A 142 1.26 -2.33 -1.59
C THR A 142 0.26 -2.07 -2.71
N LEU A 143 0.77 -1.82 -3.92
CA LEU A 143 -0.02 -1.61 -5.13
C LEU A 143 0.35 -2.65 -6.19
N LEU A 144 -0.68 -3.28 -6.76
CA LEU A 144 -0.57 -4.10 -7.97
C LEU A 144 -1.05 -3.27 -9.16
N LEU A 145 -0.30 -3.28 -10.26
CA LEU A 145 -0.65 -2.63 -11.51
C LEU A 145 -0.59 -3.66 -12.63
N SER A 146 -1.74 -4.03 -13.19
CA SER A 146 -1.77 -4.97 -14.31
C SER A 146 -1.87 -4.28 -15.66
N ASP A 147 -1.47 -5.02 -16.69
CA ASP A 147 -1.75 -4.71 -18.08
C ASP A 147 -1.06 -3.42 -18.56
N VAL A 148 0.18 -3.18 -18.09
CA VAL A 148 1.01 -2.04 -18.54
C VAL A 148 1.47 -2.30 -19.99
N PRO A 149 1.02 -1.49 -20.97
CA PRO A 149 1.37 -1.71 -22.35
C PRO A 149 2.77 -1.20 -22.68
N GLU A 150 3.34 -1.63 -23.80
CA GLU A 150 4.35 -0.82 -24.48
C GLU A 150 3.70 0.52 -24.83
N MET A 151 4.35 1.62 -24.45
CA MET A 151 3.83 2.98 -24.62
C MET A 151 4.50 3.63 -25.85
N PRO A 152 3.90 3.56 -27.05
CA PRO A 152 4.33 4.38 -28.18
C PRO A 152 4.07 5.87 -27.92
N VAL A 153 4.59 6.75 -28.76
CA VAL A 153 4.46 8.22 -28.65
C VAL A 153 3.01 8.70 -28.41
N LYS A 154 2.01 8.02 -28.99
CA LYS A 154 0.58 8.33 -28.78
C LYS A 154 0.11 8.19 -27.32
N LEU A 155 0.84 7.43 -26.50
CA LEU A 155 0.61 7.23 -25.07
C LEU A 155 1.53 8.12 -24.21
N ALA A 156 2.04 9.24 -24.73
CA ALA A 156 2.95 10.12 -23.98
C ALA A 156 2.32 10.69 -22.70
N SER A 157 1.00 10.90 -22.67
CA SER A 157 0.31 11.39 -21.47
C SER A 157 0.24 10.31 -20.38
N GLU A 158 -0.04 9.08 -20.79
CA GLU A 158 -0.06 7.89 -19.95
C GLU A 158 1.34 7.58 -19.42
N ALA A 159 2.37 7.66 -20.27
CA ALA A 159 3.77 7.48 -19.87
C ALA A 159 4.18 8.51 -18.82
N ARG A 160 3.78 9.78 -18.97
CA ARG A 160 4.01 10.82 -17.95
C ARG A 160 3.37 10.47 -16.61
N ARG A 161 2.12 10.02 -16.65
CA ARG A 161 1.37 9.63 -15.45
C ARG A 161 1.96 8.39 -14.79
N PHE A 162 2.43 7.43 -15.58
CA PHE A 162 3.15 6.26 -15.08
C PHE A 162 4.46 6.66 -14.38
N THR A 163 5.23 7.59 -14.95
CA THR A 163 6.41 8.16 -14.27
C THR A 163 6.03 8.80 -12.93
N TRP A 164 4.98 9.63 -12.88
CA TRP A 164 4.51 10.21 -11.62
C TRP A 164 4.09 9.17 -10.59
N LEU A 165 3.38 8.13 -11.02
CA LEU A 165 2.97 7.03 -10.16
C LEU A 165 4.21 6.34 -9.56
N VAL A 166 5.14 5.89 -10.40
CA VAL A 166 6.36 5.20 -9.95
C VAL A 166 7.17 6.08 -9.00
N ASP A 167 7.33 7.36 -9.31
CA ASP A 167 8.06 8.30 -8.47
C ASP A 167 7.42 8.44 -7.09
N VAL A 168 6.09 8.61 -7.03
CA VAL A 168 5.36 8.72 -5.77
C VAL A 168 5.46 7.43 -4.96
N LEU A 169 5.25 6.26 -5.59
CA LEU A 169 5.32 4.97 -4.91
C LEU A 169 6.73 4.70 -4.39
N TYR A 170 7.77 5.03 -5.16
CA TYR A 170 9.16 4.93 -4.75
C TYR A 170 9.46 5.79 -3.53
N ASP A 171 9.11 7.09 -3.58
CA ASP A 171 9.36 8.05 -2.50
C ASP A 171 8.60 7.71 -1.21
N ARG A 172 7.38 7.15 -1.36
CA ARG A 172 6.55 6.66 -0.25
C ARG A 172 6.90 5.23 0.18
N ARG A 173 7.81 4.55 -0.52
CA ARG A 173 8.25 3.16 -0.25
C ARG A 173 7.11 2.14 -0.33
N VAL A 174 6.10 2.44 -1.16
CA VAL A 174 5.00 1.53 -1.47
C VAL A 174 5.55 0.40 -2.32
N LYS A 175 5.19 -0.84 -1.98
CA LYS A 175 5.63 -2.02 -2.72
C LYS A 175 4.81 -2.12 -4.00
N LEU A 176 5.48 -2.25 -5.13
CA LEU A 176 4.83 -2.26 -6.45
C LEU A 176 5.03 -3.64 -7.10
N ILE A 177 3.94 -4.22 -7.57
CA ILE A 177 3.95 -5.41 -8.43
C ILE A 177 3.33 -5.02 -9.76
N VAL A 178 4.01 -5.31 -10.86
CA VAL A 178 3.60 -4.93 -12.21
C VAL A 178 3.44 -6.15 -13.11
N SER A 179 2.39 -6.19 -13.93
CA SER A 179 2.40 -6.98 -15.16
C SER A 179 2.44 -6.07 -16.38
N ALA A 180 3.34 -6.36 -17.32
CA ALA A 180 3.60 -5.53 -18.48
C ALA A 180 3.76 -6.34 -19.77
N GLU A 181 3.53 -5.70 -20.91
CA GLU A 181 3.74 -6.29 -22.24
C GLU A 181 5.22 -6.56 -22.53
N VAL A 182 6.09 -5.70 -22.01
CA VAL A 182 7.53 -5.70 -22.29
C VAL A 182 8.35 -5.39 -21.03
N ALA A 183 9.66 -5.66 -21.10
CA ALA A 183 10.61 -5.28 -20.05
C ALA A 183 10.63 -3.75 -19.80
N PRO A 184 11.01 -3.29 -18.60
CA PRO A 184 11.00 -1.87 -18.24
C PRO A 184 11.69 -0.95 -19.25
N GLU A 185 12.84 -1.36 -19.78
CA GLU A 185 13.67 -0.61 -20.75
C GLU A 185 12.95 -0.40 -22.09
N ARG A 186 11.93 -1.21 -22.38
CA ARG A 186 11.17 -1.21 -23.63
C ARG A 186 9.82 -0.52 -23.48
N LEU A 187 9.39 -0.16 -22.27
CA LEU A 187 8.08 0.44 -22.03
C LEU A 187 7.88 1.77 -22.76
N TYR A 188 8.92 2.60 -22.86
CA TYR A 188 8.81 3.92 -23.52
C TYR A 188 10.17 4.36 -24.08
N THR A 189 10.39 4.10 -25.37
CA THR A 189 11.66 4.39 -26.05
C THR A 189 11.64 5.68 -26.87
N GLU A 190 10.46 6.19 -27.21
CA GLU A 190 10.29 7.32 -28.12
C GLU A 190 9.22 8.30 -27.60
N GLY A 191 9.45 9.59 -27.81
CA GLY A 191 8.51 10.67 -27.50
C GLY A 191 9.07 11.69 -26.50
N PRO A 192 8.27 12.68 -26.07
CA PRO A 192 8.77 13.85 -25.35
C PRO A 192 9.51 13.57 -24.04
N LEU A 193 9.21 12.43 -23.39
CA LEU A 193 9.79 12.04 -22.09
C LEU A 193 10.85 10.95 -22.20
N SER A 194 11.22 10.50 -23.40
CA SER A 194 12.03 9.28 -23.58
C SER A 194 13.44 9.43 -22.97
N HIS A 195 13.97 10.65 -22.94
CA HIS A 195 15.26 10.95 -22.32
C HIS A 195 15.23 10.88 -20.78
N GLU A 196 14.07 11.07 -20.16
CA GLU A 196 13.90 11.06 -18.70
C GLU A 196 13.40 9.69 -18.18
N PHE A 197 12.73 8.92 -19.04
CA PHE A 197 12.15 7.62 -18.72
C PHE A 197 13.15 6.57 -18.16
N PRO A 198 14.46 6.57 -18.52
CA PRO A 198 15.45 5.70 -17.87
C PRO A 198 15.51 5.84 -16.35
N ARG A 199 15.14 7.01 -15.79
CA ARG A 199 15.01 7.20 -14.34
C ARG A 199 13.87 6.36 -13.75
N THR A 200 12.72 6.31 -14.44
CA THR A 200 11.59 5.46 -14.07
C THR A 200 11.99 3.98 -14.13
N VAL A 201 12.74 3.56 -15.16
CA VAL A 201 13.28 2.20 -15.27
C VAL A 201 14.20 1.86 -14.10
N SER A 202 15.13 2.75 -13.74
CA SER A 202 16.01 2.57 -12.58
C SER A 202 15.22 2.38 -11.29
N ARG A 203 14.17 3.18 -11.07
CA ARG A 203 13.28 3.04 -9.91
C ARG A 203 12.54 1.71 -9.92
N LEU A 204 11.97 1.29 -11.05
CA LEU A 204 11.30 -0.01 -11.18
C LEU A 204 12.24 -1.17 -10.83
N ASN A 205 13.51 -1.10 -11.26
CA ASN A 205 14.51 -2.12 -10.95
C ASN A 205 14.89 -2.09 -9.47
N GLU A 206 15.09 -0.92 -8.89
CA GLU A 206 15.42 -0.77 -7.46
C GLU A 206 14.27 -1.21 -6.55
N MET A 207 13.02 -0.94 -6.92
CA MET A 207 11.83 -1.36 -6.16
C MET A 207 11.69 -2.88 -6.02
N GLN A 208 12.41 -3.64 -6.84
CA GLN A 208 12.48 -5.10 -6.78
C GLN A 208 13.60 -5.62 -5.86
N SER A 209 14.52 -4.74 -5.40
CA SER A 209 15.64 -5.17 -4.57
C SER A 209 15.19 -5.53 -3.16
N ALA A 210 15.86 -6.52 -2.55
CA ALA A 210 15.61 -6.89 -1.17
C ALA A 210 15.82 -5.71 -0.20
N GLU A 211 16.71 -4.76 -0.54
CA GLU A 211 16.94 -3.56 0.26
C GLU A 211 15.72 -2.65 0.24
N PHE A 212 15.13 -2.39 -0.94
CA PHE A 212 13.92 -1.58 -1.05
C PHE A 212 12.74 -2.28 -0.38
N LEU A 213 12.58 -3.59 -0.57
CA LEU A 213 11.52 -4.38 0.06
C LEU A 213 11.61 -4.38 1.59
N ALA A 214 12.81 -4.28 2.15
CA ALA A 214 13.04 -4.16 3.59
C ALA A 214 12.65 -2.80 4.18
N LEU A 215 12.51 -1.76 3.36
CA LEU A 215 12.16 -0.42 3.86
C LEU A 215 10.70 -0.36 4.31
N GLU A 216 10.46 0.24 5.47
CA GLU A 216 9.11 0.50 5.97
C GLU A 216 8.36 1.54 5.11
N HIS A 217 7.05 1.34 4.99
CA HIS A 217 6.15 2.25 4.29
C HIS A 217 6.20 3.65 4.92
N ARG A 218 6.43 4.68 4.10
CA ARG A 218 6.57 6.05 4.60
C ARG A 218 5.21 6.77 4.59
N THR A 219 4.54 6.74 5.73
CA THR A 219 3.39 7.60 5.98
C THR A 219 3.88 9.02 6.30
N VAL A 220 3.53 9.98 5.44
CA VAL A 220 3.71 11.40 5.76
C VAL A 220 2.35 11.90 6.23
N ASP A 221 2.29 12.33 7.49
CA ASP A 221 1.08 12.88 8.08
C ASP A 221 0.80 14.25 7.44
N THR A 222 -0.14 14.28 6.49
CA THR A 222 -0.54 15.50 5.77
C THR A 222 -1.51 16.37 6.57
N GLN A 223 -1.84 16.04 7.82
CA GLN A 223 -2.71 16.87 8.67
C GLN A 223 -2.03 18.13 9.27
N LEU A 224 -0.75 18.38 8.94
CA LEU A 224 0.05 19.47 9.53
C LEU A 224 0.37 20.63 8.56
N THR A 225 -0.38 20.77 7.48
CA THR A 225 -0.37 21.97 6.60
C THR A 225 -1.78 22.45 6.36
#